data_AF-A0A1I0T980-F1
#
_entry.id   AF-A0A1I0T980-F1
#
_cell.length_a   1.000
_cell.length_b   1.000
_cell.length_c   1.000
_cell.angle_alpha   90.00
_cell.angle_beta   90.00
_cell.angle_gamma   90.00
#
_symmetry.space_group_name_H-M   'P 1'
#
loop_
_entity.id
_entity.type
_entity.pdbx_description
1 polymer ?
#
loop_
_entity_poly.entity_id
_entity_poly.type
_entity_poly.pdbx_seq_one_letter_code
_entity_poly.pdbx_strand_id
1 'polypeptide(L)'
;MNKHTTLPNLMQKLVSDEEIQLIAEAVGYRDSSRTFTLRELIHFFLLAAMHQWKSFRHGADVGPLYGLPRFHYSTVSKKAKEV
;
A
#
# COMPACT_ATOMS: atom_id res chain seq x y z
N MET A 1 -22.13 -1.20 3.03
CA MET A 1 -20.84 -1.83 3.36
C MET A 1 -20.24 -2.35 2.07
N ASN A 2 -19.14 -1.75 1.57
CA ASN A 2 -18.51 -2.22 0.33
C ASN A 2 -17.97 -3.63 0.54
N LYS A 3 -18.43 -4.59 -0.27
CA LYS A 3 -18.04 -6.02 -0.18
C LYS A 3 -16.54 -6.28 -0.45
N HIS A 4 -15.77 -5.25 -0.79
CA HIS A 4 -14.39 -5.32 -1.23
C HIS A 4 -13.35 -4.88 -0.18
N THR A 5 -13.76 -4.51 1.04
CA THR A 5 -12.82 -4.03 2.09
C THR A 5 -12.53 -5.03 3.20
N THR A 6 -13.13 -6.23 3.19
CA THR A 6 -12.98 -7.20 4.29
C THR A 6 -11.54 -7.70 4.46
N LEU A 7 -10.88 -8.11 3.37
CA LEU A 7 -9.50 -8.62 3.44
C LEU A 7 -8.49 -7.52 3.78
N PRO A 8 -8.51 -6.34 3.14
CA PRO A 8 -7.58 -5.26 3.48
C PRO A 8 -7.72 -4.78 4.93
N ASN A 9 -8.95 -4.70 5.43
CA ASN A 9 -9.20 -4.40 6.85
C ASN A 9 -8.68 -5.51 7.78
N LEU A 10 -8.73 -6.77 7.35
CA LEU A 10 -8.14 -7.89 8.10
C LEU A 10 -6.61 -7.78 8.13
N MET A 11 -6.00 -7.50 6.98
CA MET A 11 -4.54 -7.36 6.87
C MET A 11 -4.01 -6.18 7.67
N GLN A 12 -4.74 -5.06 7.71
CA GLN A 12 -4.41 -3.93 8.58
C GLN A 12 -4.45 -4.29 10.07
N LYS A 13 -5.27 -5.27 10.47
CA LYS A 13 -5.33 -5.79 11.84
C LYS A 13 -4.26 -6.86 12.13
N LEU A 14 -3.78 -7.54 11.10
CA LEU A 14 -2.78 -8.61 11.22
C LEU A 14 -1.34 -8.09 11.20
N VAL A 15 -1.12 -6.89 10.64
CA VAL A 15 0.20 -6.26 10.63
C VAL A 15 0.08 -4.84 11.18
N SER A 16 0.58 -4.66 12.41
CA SER A 16 0.55 -3.38 13.12
C SER A 16 1.55 -2.39 12.52
N ASP A 17 1.41 -1.10 12.85
CA ASP A 17 2.35 -0.07 12.38
C ASP A 17 3.75 -0.29 12.96
N GLU A 18 3.79 -0.75 14.20
CA GLU A 18 5.02 -1.12 14.90
C GLU A 18 5.74 -2.27 14.18
N GLU A 19 5.01 -3.31 13.75
CA GLU A 19 5.61 -4.44 13.02
C GLU A 19 6.18 -4.01 11.66
N ILE A 20 5.45 -3.17 10.92
CA ILE A 20 5.94 -2.62 9.65
C ILE A 20 7.21 -1.79 9.88
N GLN A 21 7.23 -0.97 10.93
CA GLN A 21 8.37 -0.13 11.27
C GLN A 21 9.59 -0.97 11.71
N LEU A 22 9.39 -1.99 12.54
CA LEU A 22 10.46 -2.90 12.95
C LEU A 22 11.10 -3.61 11.76
N ILE A 23 10.29 -4.08 10.80
CA ILE A 23 10.80 -4.71 9.58
C ILE A 23 11.56 -3.70 8.71
N ALA A 24 11.00 -2.49 8.53
CA ALA A 24 11.64 -1.42 7.77
C ALA A 24 13.02 -1.07 8.35
N GLU A 25 13.11 -0.90 9.66
CA GLU A 25 14.36 -0.59 10.36
C GLU A 25 15.38 -1.74 10.25
N ALA A 26 14.92 -3.00 10.35
CA ALA A 26 15.79 -4.17 10.22
C ALA A 26 16.46 -4.26 8.83
N VAL A 27 15.81 -3.74 7.78
CA VAL A 27 16.40 -3.66 6.43
C VAL A 27 17.06 -2.31 6.12
N GLY A 28 17.17 -1.42 7.11
CA GLY A 28 17.75 -0.09 6.94
C GLY A 28 16.91 0.87 6.11
N TYR A 29 15.63 0.56 5.88
CA TYR A 29 14.68 1.45 5.21
C TYR A 29 14.04 2.41 6.21
N ARG A 30 14.00 3.69 5.86
CA ARG A 30 13.29 4.71 6.64
C ARG A 30 12.28 5.42 5.77
N ASP A 31 11.02 5.33 6.16
CA ASP A 31 9.96 6.04 5.46
C ASP A 31 10.05 7.55 5.70
N SER A 32 10.16 8.32 4.61
CA SER A 32 10.20 9.79 4.62
C SER A 32 8.90 10.44 4.14
N SER A 33 7.95 9.67 3.60
CA SER A 33 6.74 10.18 2.96
C SER A 33 5.61 10.37 3.97
N ARG A 34 4.98 11.54 3.94
CA ARG A 34 3.81 11.85 4.77
C ARG A 34 2.46 11.51 4.11
N THR A 35 2.44 11.38 2.78
CA THR A 35 1.20 11.24 1.99
C THR A 35 1.06 9.88 1.33
N PHE A 36 2.13 9.12 1.25
CA PHE A 36 2.16 7.75 0.73
C PHE A 36 3.27 6.98 1.44
N THR A 37 2.96 6.51 2.63
CA THR A 37 3.74 5.68 3.56
C THR A 37 3.95 4.26 3.04
N LEU A 38 4.83 3.51 3.71
CA LEU A 38 5.12 2.11 3.49
C LEU A 38 3.87 1.26 3.75
N ARG A 39 3.05 1.63 4.74
CA ARG A 39 1.74 1.00 4.95
C ARG A 39 0.86 1.12 3.71
N GLU A 40 0.80 2.30 3.09
CA GLU A 40 0.01 2.49 1.88
C GLU A 40 0.57 1.73 0.68
N LEU A 41 1.89 1.58 0.58
CA LEU A 41 2.52 0.71 -0.43
C LEU A 41 2.18 -0.77 -0.20
N ILE A 42 2.26 -1.27 1.04
CA ILE A 42 1.89 -2.65 1.38
C ILE A 42 0.41 -2.90 1.05
N HIS A 43 -0.46 -1.95 1.44
CA HIS A 43 -1.89 -2.02 1.16
C HIS A 43 -2.16 -1.99 -0.36
N PHE A 44 -1.41 -1.18 -1.11
CA PHE A 44 -1.47 -1.15 -2.57
C PHE A 44 -1.13 -2.53 -3.17
N PHE A 45 -0.05 -3.17 -2.75
CA PHE A 45 0.35 -4.48 -3.28
C PHE A 45 -0.62 -5.59 -2.92
N LEU A 46 -1.16 -5.59 -1.71
CA LEU A 46 -2.20 -6.55 -1.31
C LEU A 46 -3.44 -6.43 -2.20
N LEU A 47 -3.94 -5.20 -2.40
CA LEU A 47 -5.07 -4.96 -3.28
C LEU A 47 -4.76 -5.30 -4.74
N ALA A 48 -3.56 -4.96 -5.21
CA ALA A 48 -3.11 -5.29 -6.56
C ALA A 48 -3.08 -6.81 -6.80
N ALA A 49 -2.62 -7.59 -5.82
CA ALA A 49 -2.60 -9.04 -5.89
C ALA A 49 -4.03 -9.62 -5.84
N MET A 50 -4.88 -9.12 -4.94
CA MET A 50 -6.27 -9.59 -4.81
C MET A 50 -7.12 -9.31 -6.06
N HIS A 51 -6.97 -8.12 -6.63
CA HIS A 51 -7.77 -7.64 -7.75
C HIS A 51 -7.06 -7.77 -9.11
N GLN A 52 -5.87 -8.40 -9.12
CA GLN A 52 -5.07 -8.65 -10.31
C GLN A 52 -4.85 -7.38 -11.14
N TRP A 53 -4.42 -6.30 -10.47
CA TRP A 53 -4.18 -5.03 -11.14
C TRP A 53 -3.03 -5.14 -12.13
N LYS A 54 -3.33 -4.77 -13.38
CA LYS A 54 -2.42 -4.90 -14.54
C LYS A 54 -1.16 -4.02 -14.50
N SER A 55 -1.17 -2.92 -13.75
CA SER A 55 -0.05 -1.97 -13.68
C SER A 55 -0.19 -1.00 -12.52
N PHE A 56 0.88 -0.28 -12.18
CA PHE A 56 0.81 0.83 -11.20
C PHE A 56 -0.16 1.92 -11.62
N ARG A 57 -0.30 2.18 -12.93
CA ARG A 57 -1.28 3.14 -13.45
C ARG A 57 -2.69 2.65 -13.17
N HIS A 58 -2.99 1.40 -13.54
CA HIS A 58 -4.29 0.82 -13.28
C HIS A 58 -4.62 0.85 -11.79
N GLY A 59 -3.67 0.49 -10.92
CA GLY A 59 -3.85 0.56 -9.48
C GLY A 59 -4.05 1.99 -8.93
N ALA A 60 -3.38 3.00 -9.51
CA ALA A 60 -3.60 4.40 -9.12
C ALA A 60 -5.00 4.90 -9.54
N ASP A 61 -5.52 4.42 -10.67
CA ASP A 61 -6.85 4.80 -11.16
C ASP A 61 -7.96 4.16 -10.30
N VAL A 62 -7.81 2.89 -9.90
CA VAL A 62 -8.86 2.16 -9.15
C VAL A 62 -8.65 2.13 -7.64
N GLY A 63 -7.44 2.41 -7.14
CA GLY A 63 -7.09 2.39 -5.72
C GLY A 63 -8.05 3.16 -4.80
N PRO A 64 -8.51 4.37 -5.16
CA PRO A 64 -9.50 5.10 -4.37
C PRO A 64 -10.82 4.36 -4.15
N LEU A 65 -11.23 3.47 -5.06
CA LEU A 65 -12.44 2.64 -4.90
C LEU A 65 -12.31 1.61 -3.76
N TYR A 66 -11.06 1.30 -3.38
CA TYR A 66 -10.71 0.33 -2.34
C TYR A 66 -10.16 0.98 -1.07
N GLY A 67 -10.29 2.31 -0.94
CA GLY A 67 -9.92 3.04 0.27
C GLY A 67 -8.46 3.47 0.36
N LEU A 68 -7.70 3.40 -0.74
CA LEU A 68 -6.38 4.02 -0.82
C LEU A 68 -6.50 5.54 -1.06
N PRO A 69 -5.52 6.36 -0.59
CA PRO A 69 -5.48 7.77 -0.93
C PRO A 69 -5.30 7.98 -2.44
N ARG A 70 -5.62 9.18 -2.94
CA ARG A 70 -5.29 9.53 -4.33
C ARG A 70 -3.80 9.81 -4.45
N PHE A 71 -3.14 9.14 -5.38
CA PHE A 71 -1.73 9.36 -5.72
C PHE A 71 -1.52 9.20 -7.22
N HIS A 72 -0.41 9.74 -7.73
CA HIS A 72 0.02 9.47 -9.09
C HIS A 72 0.77 8.13 -9.15
N TYR A 73 0.65 7.40 -10.26
CA TYR A 73 1.31 6.08 -10.41
C TYR A 73 2.83 6.14 -10.24
N SER A 74 3.45 7.29 -10.57
CA SER A 74 4.88 7.49 -10.36
C SER A 74 5.26 7.53 -8.87
N THR A 75 4.35 7.93 -7.98
CA THR A 75 4.58 7.91 -6.53
C THR A 75 4.72 6.47 -6.04
N VAL A 76 3.81 5.60 -6.48
CA VAL A 76 3.88 4.16 -6.20
C VAL A 76 5.18 3.57 -6.75
N SER A 77 5.48 3.83 -8.03
CA SER A 77 6.68 3.29 -8.70
C SER A 77 7.99 3.76 -8.06
N LYS A 78 8.07 5.02 -7.63
CA LYS A 78 9.28 5.56 -6.98
C LYS A 78 9.48 4.90 -5.63
N LYS A 79 8.45 4.86 -4.78
CA LYS A 79 8.58 4.25 -3.46
C LYS A 79 8.84 2.75 -3.54
N ALA A 80 8.20 2.03 -4.46
CA ALA A 80 8.47 0.62 -4.70
C ALA A 80 9.90 0.31 -5.19
N LYS A 81 10.64 1.32 -5.66
CA LYS A 81 12.05 1.19 -6.03
C LYS A 81 12.98 1.45 -4.85
N GLU A 82 12.52 2.20 -3.85
CA GLU A 82 13.30 2.56 -2.65
C GLU A 82 13.24 1.47 -1.56
N VAL A 83 12.19 0.66 -1.59
CA VAL A 83 11.97 -0.52 -0.73
C VAL A 83 12.45 -1.77 -1.45
#